data_AF-A0A6G2PS06-F1
#
_entry.id   AF-A0A6G2PS06-F1
#
_cell.length_a   1.000
_cell.length_b   1.000
_cell.length_c   1.000
_cell.angle_alpha   90.00
_cell.angle_beta   90.00
_cell.angle_gamma   90.00
#
_symmetry.space_group_name_H-M   'P 1'
#
loop_
_entity.id
_entity.type
_entity.pdbx_description
1 polymer ?
#
loop_
_entity_poly.entity_id
_entity_poly.type
_entity_poly.pdbx_seq_one_letter_code
_entity_poly.pdbx_strand_id
1 'polypeptide(L)' 'VFGHSHIPWDSTAPGGLRLLNPGSPTDRRRQPYRTYMTAEIEGGALAGVTLHRLPQG' A
#
# COMPACT_ATOMS: atom_id res chain seq x y z
N VAL A 1 -3.25 -8.49 -1.30
CA VAL A 1 -2.49 -7.37 -1.90
C VAL A 1 -2.90 -7.24 -3.36
N PHE A 2 -3.11 -6.03 -3.86
CA PHE A 2 -3.56 -5.73 -5.23
C PHE A 2 -2.91 -4.44 -5.75
N GLY A 3 -3.12 -4.11 -7.03
CA GLY A 3 -2.48 -2.94 -7.68
C GLY A 3 -3.34 -2.33 -8.79
N HIS A 4 -2.70 -1.90 -9.88
CA HIS A 4 -3.30 -1.37 -11.12
C HIS A 4 -3.94 0.04 -11.07
N SER A 5 -4.63 0.40 -9.99
CA SER A 5 -5.23 1.75 -9.87
C SER A 5 -4.22 2.86 -9.59
N HIS A 6 -3.06 2.50 -9.02
CA HIS A 6 -2.02 3.39 -8.51
C HIS A 6 -2.46 4.24 -7.31
N ILE A 7 -3.64 3.98 -6.75
CA ILE A 7 -4.17 4.66 -5.56
C ILE A 7 -3.74 3.86 -4.33
N PRO A 8 -2.98 4.44 -3.38
CA PRO A 8 -2.69 3.78 -2.12
C PRO A 8 -3.97 3.39 -1.39
N TRP A 9 -4.01 2.16 -0.88
CA TRP A 9 -5.18 1.61 -0.21
C TRP A 9 -4.79 0.73 0.97
N ASP A 10 -5.44 0.95 2.10
CA ASP A 10 -5.35 0.09 3.29
C ASP A 10 -6.72 0.10 3.99
N SER A 11 -7.47 -0.98 3.86
CA SER A 11 -8.75 -1.14 4.54
C SER A 11 -9.00 -2.60 4.88
N THR A 12 -9.83 -2.84 5.88
CA THR A 12 -10.32 -4.19 6.20
C THR A 12 -11.76 -4.32 5.70
N ALA A 13 -12.01 -5.33 4.87
CA ALA A 13 -13.35 -5.68 4.42
C ALA A 13 -14.14 -6.37 5.55
N PRO A 14 -15.48 -6.33 5.50
CA PRO A 14 -16.30 -7.20 6.35
C PRO A 14 -15.83 -8.66 6.24
N GLY A 15 -15.66 -9.35 7.37
CA GLY A 15 -15.08 -10.70 7.42
C GLY A 15 -13.56 -10.74 7.65
N GLY A 16 -12.90 -9.59 7.82
CA GLY A 16 -11.52 -9.52 8.32
C GLY A 16 -10.42 -9.58 7.26
N LEU A 17 -10.78 -9.68 5.98
CA LEU A 17 -9.79 -9.62 4.89
C LEU A 17 -9.24 -8.21 4.75
N ARG A 18 -7.93 -8.04 4.93
CA ARG A 18 -7.25 -6.76 4.71
C ARG A 18 -6.85 -6.60 3.24
N LEU A 19 -7.25 -5.48 2.65
CA LEU A 19 -7.01 -5.11 1.26
C LEU A 19 -5.92 -4.04 1.22
N LEU A 20 -4.79 -4.40 0.63
CA LEU A 20 -3.61 -3.53 0.52
C LEU A 20 -3.28 -3.24 -0.95
N ASN A 21 -3.15 -1.96 -1.28
CA ASN A 21 -2.59 -1.48 -2.53
C ASN A 21 -1.43 -0.51 -2.23
N PRO A 22 -0.19 -0.80 -2.66
CA PRO A 22 0.96 0.03 -2.36
C PRO A 22 0.98 1.37 -3.11
N GLY A 23 0.06 1.58 -4.05
CA GLY A 23 0.15 2.67 -5.01
C GLY A 23 1.12 2.33 -6.13
N SER A 24 1.95 3.29 -6.54
CA SER A 24 2.95 3.09 -7.58
C SER A 24 4.20 3.93 -7.33
N PRO A 25 5.40 3.32 -7.38
CA PRO A 25 6.65 4.01 -7.06
C PRO A 25 7.20 4.82 -8.24
N THR A 26 6.71 4.60 -9.46
CA THR A 26 7.26 5.21 -10.68
C THR A 26 6.23 6.06 -11.41
N ASP A 27 5.04 5.50 -11.67
CA ASP A 27 3.92 6.20 -12.29
C ASP A 27 2.87 6.59 -11.25
N ARG A 28 2.76 7.87 -10.94
CA ARG A 28 1.80 8.39 -9.96
C ARG A 28 0.37 8.50 -10.50
N ARG A 29 0.16 8.46 -11.82
CA ARG A 29 -1.07 8.90 -12.49
C ARG A 29 -1.55 10.24 -11.91
N ARG A 30 -2.74 10.24 -11.28
CA ARG A 30 -3.38 11.42 -10.68
C ARG A 30 -3.16 11.57 -9.16
N GLN A 31 -2.46 10.63 -8.52
CA GLN A 31 -2.19 10.72 -7.07
C GLN A 31 -1.25 11.87 -6.76
N PRO A 32 -1.13 12.37 -5.52
CA PRO A 32 -0.22 13.49 -5.19
C PRO A 32 1.25 13.07 -5.01
N TYR A 33 1.53 11.80 -4.68
CA TYR A 33 2.90 11.29 -4.46
C TYR A 33 3.11 9.90 -5.10
N ARG A 34 4.35 9.59 -5.51
CA ARG A 34 4.79 8.22 -5.79
C ARG A 34 4.92 7.47 -4.46
N THR A 35 4.49 6.22 -4.43
CA THR A 35 4.35 5.46 -3.19
C THR A 35 4.74 4.01 -3.36
N TYR A 36 5.19 3.41 -2.26
CA TYR A 36 5.28 1.97 -2.08
C TYR A 36 4.90 1.63 -0.64
N MET A 37 4.71 0.35 -0.33
CA MET A 37 4.30 -0.09 1.01
C MET A 37 5.20 -1.21 1.50
N THR A 38 5.57 -1.18 2.78
CA THR A 38 6.21 -2.30 3.48
C THR A 38 5.19 -2.99 4.37
N ALA A 39 5.29 -4.30 4.48
CA ALA A 39 4.48 -5.13 5.35
C ALA A 39 5.39 -6.05 6.14
N GLU A 40 5.22 -6.10 7.45
CA GLU A 40 6.00 -6.92 8.37
C GLU A 40 5.17 -8.12 8.82
N ILE A 41 5.74 -9.32 8.67
CA ILE A 41 5.11 -10.58 9.08
C ILE A 41 5.90 -11.17 10.23
N GLU A 42 5.25 -11.37 11.37
CA GLU A 42 5.81 -11.99 12.56
C GLU A 42 4.89 -13.11 13.03
N GLY A 43 5.45 -14.28 13.35
CA GLY A 43 4.66 -15.41 13.86
C GLY A 43 3.52 -15.87 12.94
N GLY A 44 3.64 -15.64 11.63
CA GLY A 44 2.60 -15.96 10.65
C GLY A 44 1.45 -14.95 10.59
N ALA A 45 1.53 -13.83 11.31
CA ALA A 45 0.57 -12.75 11.29
C ALA A 45 1.17 -11.45 10.73
N LEU A 46 0.31 -10.60 10.16
CA LEU A 46 0.70 -9.26 9.71
C LEU A 46 0.87 -8.34 10.93
N ALA A 47 2.12 -8.03 11.28
CA ALA A 47 2.48 -7.22 12.45
C ALA A 47 2.43 -5.72 12.14
N GLY A 48 2.80 -5.31 10.92
CA GLY A 48 2.91 -3.91 10.54
C GLY A 48 2.68 -3.66 9.06
N VAL A 49 2.17 -2.48 8.74
CA VAL A 49 2.08 -1.96 7.36
C VAL A 49 2.44 -0.48 7.38
N THR A 50 3.32 -0.05 6.47
CA THR A 50 3.71 1.35 6.33
C THR A 50 3.66 1.77 4.88
N LEU A 51 2.95 2.87 4.60
CA LEU A 51 2.95 3.51 3.28
C LEU A 51 4.08 4.55 3.23
N HIS A 52 5.00 4.35 2.29
CA HIS A 52 6.12 5.25 2.06
C HIS A 52 5.81 6.18 0.90
N ARG A 53 6.05 7.47 1.10
CA ARG A 53 6.01 8.48 0.04
C ARG A 53 7.43 8.71 -0.44
N LEU A 54 7.62 8.68 -1.75
CA LEU A 54 8.90 9.03 -2.35
C LEU A 54 9.00 10.55 -2.53
N PRO A 55 10.21 11.14 -2.39
CA PRO A 55 10.44 12.54 -2.70
C PRO A 55 9.99 12.89 -4.13
N GLN A 56 9.56 14.13 -4.33
CA GLN A 56 9.42 14.67 -5.68
C GLN A 56 10.83 15.01 -6.17
N GLY A 57 11.30 14.26 -7.18
CA GLY A 57 12.47 14.64 -7.97
C GLY A 57 12.09 15.66 -9.04
#